data_AF-A0AA35W5K4-F1
#
_entry.id   AF-A0AA35W5K4-F1
#
_cell.length_a   1.000
_cell.length_b   1.000
_cell.length_c   1.000
_cell.angle_alpha   90.00
_cell.angle_beta   90.00
_cell.angle_gamma   90.00
#
_symmetry.space_group_name_H-M   'P 1'
#
loop_
_entity.id
_entity.type
_entity.pdbx_description
1 polymer ?
#
loop_
_entity_poly.entity_id
_entity_poly.type
_entity_poly.pdbx_seq_one_letter_code
_entity_poly.pdbx_strand_id
1 'polypeptide(L)'
;MTSTSHSTPPPPLSSSSSVPNIVAVAAGFVDGLKCGASTKSAVIRIGLQEMWRFISSYYKDCQYTTLLESCDITDLMATCTAGRNRRVSEAFVTTGKPIEELEAEMLQGQKLQGPLTAKEVHEVLVNDGKVEEFPLMAAVHMICTGRQSPKDLITTLASL
;
A
#
# COMPACT_ATOMS: atom_id res chain seq x y z
N MET A 1 -21.66 17.89 29.11
CA MET A 1 -20.29 17.64 28.63
C MET A 1 -20.37 16.63 27.50
N THR A 2 -20.68 17.09 26.28
CA THR A 2 -20.68 16.27 25.07
C THR A 2 -19.27 16.32 24.51
N SER A 3 -18.50 15.26 24.75
CA SER A 3 -17.20 15.03 24.11
C SER A 3 -17.42 14.90 22.61
N THR A 4 -17.25 16.01 21.89
CA THR A 4 -17.10 16.04 20.44
C THR A 4 -15.84 15.26 20.09
N SER A 5 -16.02 14.00 19.68
CA SER A 5 -14.98 13.25 18.98
C SER A 5 -14.54 14.11 17.79
N HIS A 6 -13.30 14.59 17.81
CA HIS A 6 -12.66 15.15 16.62
C HIS A 6 -12.55 14.01 15.60
N SER A 7 -13.59 13.80 14.81
CA SER A 7 -13.50 12.98 13.62
C SER A 7 -12.77 13.83 12.59
N THR A 8 -11.51 13.51 12.34
CA THR A 8 -10.77 13.95 11.16
C THR A 8 -11.67 13.75 9.93
N PRO A 9 -11.77 14.75 9.04
CA PRO A 9 -12.57 14.58 7.83
C PRO A 9 -12.03 13.38 7.05
N PRO A 10 -12.91 12.55 6.45
CA PRO A 10 -12.48 11.36 5.75
C PRO A 10 -11.49 11.75 4.63
N PRO A 11 -10.40 10.99 4.44
CA PRO A 11 -9.48 11.23 3.34
C PRO A 11 -10.26 11.14 2.03
N PRO A 12 -9.92 11.97 1.01
CA PRO A 12 -10.71 12.03 -0.23
C PRO A 12 -10.86 10.65 -0.88
N LEU A 13 -11.96 10.42 -1.59
CA LEU A 13 -12.27 9.11 -2.19
C LEU A 13 -11.19 8.67 -3.20
N SER A 14 -10.46 9.63 -3.78
CA SER A 14 -9.25 9.37 -4.59
C SER A 14 -8.15 8.62 -3.84
N SER A 15 -8.08 8.77 -2.52
CA SER A 15 -7.15 7.99 -1.68
C SER A 15 -7.55 6.51 -1.69
N SER A 16 -8.86 6.19 -1.71
CA SER A 16 -9.37 4.80 -1.80
C SER A 16 -8.92 4.10 -3.09
N SER A 17 -9.05 4.76 -4.24
CA SER A 17 -8.59 4.23 -5.53
C SER A 17 -7.06 4.20 -5.68
N SER A 18 -6.34 4.88 -4.79
CA SER A 18 -4.88 4.94 -4.79
C SER A 18 -4.25 3.90 -3.85
N VAL A 19 -4.97 3.41 -2.83
CA VAL A 19 -4.47 2.37 -1.91
C VAL A 19 -4.00 1.09 -2.62
N PRO A 20 -4.63 0.60 -3.72
CA PRO A 20 -4.10 -0.54 -4.48
C PRO A 20 -2.65 -0.37 -4.92
N ASN A 21 -2.19 0.88 -5.15
CA ASN A 21 -0.82 1.15 -5.52
C ASN A 21 0.18 0.86 -4.39
N ILE A 22 -0.23 1.00 -3.13
CA ILE A 22 0.60 0.64 -1.96
C ILE A 22 0.80 -0.88 -1.95
N VAL A 23 -0.28 -1.65 -2.16
CA VAL A 23 -0.21 -3.12 -2.22
C VAL A 23 0.65 -3.57 -3.40
N ALA A 24 0.58 -2.87 -4.55
CA ALA A 24 1.43 -3.15 -5.70
C ALA A 24 2.92 -2.91 -5.43
N VAL A 25 3.26 -1.90 -4.62
CA VAL A 25 4.64 -1.67 -4.16
C VAL A 25 5.12 -2.85 -3.31
N ALA A 26 4.32 -3.27 -2.33
CA ALA A 26 4.64 -4.44 -1.50
C ALA A 26 4.81 -5.71 -2.34
N ALA A 27 3.93 -5.93 -3.32
CA ALA A 27 4.03 -7.05 -4.25
C ALA A 27 5.33 -7.02 -5.06
N GLY A 28 5.76 -5.83 -5.51
CA GLY A 28 7.05 -5.64 -6.17
C GLY A 28 8.25 -5.92 -5.25
N PHE A 29 8.17 -5.55 -3.98
CA PHE A 29 9.21 -5.90 -3.00
C PHE A 29 9.36 -7.42 -2.87
N VAL A 30 8.25 -8.14 -2.75
CA VAL A 30 8.22 -9.61 -2.69
C VAL A 30 8.80 -10.25 -3.96
N ASP A 31 8.45 -9.72 -5.13
CA ASP A 31 9.01 -10.18 -6.41
C ASP A 31 10.53 -9.98 -6.45
N GLY A 32 11.02 -8.80 -6.03
CA GLY A 32 12.45 -8.50 -6.00
C GLY A 32 13.24 -9.32 -4.98
N LEU A 33 12.62 -9.71 -3.86
CA LEU A 33 13.18 -10.64 -2.87
C LEU A 33 13.12 -12.10 -3.32
N LYS A 34 12.46 -12.41 -4.43
CA LYS A 34 12.28 -13.76 -4.97
C LYS A 34 11.57 -14.72 -4.01
N CYS A 35 10.63 -14.23 -3.20
CA CYS A 35 9.89 -15.05 -2.22
C CYS A 35 8.79 -15.94 -2.82
N GLY A 36 8.55 -15.85 -4.14
CA GLY A 36 7.61 -16.71 -4.87
C GLY A 36 6.14 -16.30 -4.77
N ALA A 37 5.30 -17.03 -5.52
CA ALA A 37 3.89 -16.69 -5.71
C ALA A 37 3.05 -16.77 -4.43
N SER A 38 3.33 -17.71 -3.52
CA SER A 38 2.55 -17.86 -2.28
C SER A 38 2.69 -16.65 -1.36
N THR A 39 3.91 -16.13 -1.22
CA THR A 39 4.18 -14.92 -0.42
C THR A 39 3.50 -13.70 -1.04
N LYS A 40 3.52 -13.59 -2.36
CA LYS A 40 2.84 -12.52 -3.09
C LYS A 40 1.32 -12.57 -2.90
N SER A 41 0.72 -13.76 -2.96
CA SER A 41 -0.71 -13.94 -2.69
C SER A 41 -1.07 -13.56 -1.26
N ALA A 42 -0.20 -13.85 -0.28
CA ALA A 42 -0.40 -13.43 1.11
C ALA A 42 -0.39 -11.89 1.24
N VAL A 43 0.56 -11.21 0.58
CA VAL A 43 0.60 -9.73 0.53
C VAL A 43 -0.67 -9.15 -0.06
N ILE A 44 -1.13 -9.68 -1.20
CA ILE A 44 -2.35 -9.18 -1.86
C ILE A 44 -3.57 -9.38 -0.94
N ARG A 45 -3.68 -10.53 -0.29
CA ARG A 45 -4.77 -10.82 0.65
C ARG A 45 -4.76 -9.86 1.84
N ILE A 46 -3.61 -9.64 2.47
CA ILE A 46 -3.46 -8.73 3.62
C ILE A 46 -3.73 -7.29 3.18
N GLY A 47 -3.20 -6.89 2.02
CA GLY A 47 -3.43 -5.57 1.45
C GLY A 47 -4.91 -5.29 1.18
N LEU A 48 -5.65 -6.27 0.68
CA LEU A 48 -7.10 -6.17 0.50
C LEU A 48 -7.84 -6.00 1.84
N GLN A 49 -7.41 -6.73 2.88
CA GLN A 49 -8.00 -6.60 4.23
C GLN A 49 -7.75 -5.22 4.84
N GLU A 50 -6.53 -4.68 4.70
CA GLU A 50 -6.19 -3.34 5.17
C GLU A 50 -6.88 -2.25 4.34
N MET A 51 -6.98 -2.42 3.02
CA MET A 51 -7.78 -1.53 2.15
C MET A 51 -9.24 -1.45 2.64
N TRP A 52 -9.86 -2.61 2.88
CA TRP A 52 -11.22 -2.66 3.38
C TRP A 52 -11.35 -1.98 4.75
N ARG A 53 -10.44 -2.28 5.68
CA ARG A 53 -10.42 -1.65 7.02
C ARG A 53 -10.27 -0.14 6.91
N PHE A 54 -9.44 0.34 5.99
CA PHE A 54 -9.21 1.76 5.78
C PHE A 54 -10.50 2.42 5.28
N ILE A 55 -11.10 1.88 4.21
CA ILE A 55 -12.33 2.42 3.62
C ILE A 55 -13.46 2.41 4.64
N SER A 56 -13.72 1.28 5.30
CA SER A 56 -14.81 1.16 6.29
C SER A 56 -14.62 2.04 7.54
N SER A 57 -13.37 2.41 7.88
CA SER A 57 -13.09 3.33 8.99
C SER A 57 -13.51 4.77 8.70
N TYR A 58 -13.51 5.19 7.43
CA TYR A 58 -13.80 6.57 7.03
C TYR A 58 -15.11 6.72 6.25
N TYR A 59 -15.62 5.64 5.66
CA TYR A 59 -16.82 5.61 4.81
C TYR A 59 -17.85 4.63 5.38
N LYS A 60 -18.80 5.17 6.15
CA LYS A 60 -19.81 4.38 6.89
C LYS A 60 -20.82 3.65 5.99
N ASP A 61 -21.00 4.10 4.75
CA ASP A 61 -21.98 3.54 3.81
C ASP A 61 -21.37 2.53 2.83
N CYS A 62 -20.06 2.26 2.91
CA CYS A 62 -19.42 1.31 2.02
C CYS A 62 -19.68 -0.11 2.51
N GLN A 63 -20.31 -0.95 1.68
CA GLN A 63 -20.52 -2.37 1.98
C GLN A 63 -19.37 -3.22 1.45
N TYR A 64 -19.05 -4.32 2.14
CA TYR A 64 -17.96 -5.21 1.72
C TYR A 64 -18.23 -5.83 0.34
N THR A 65 -19.52 -6.08 0.05
CA THR A 65 -20.00 -6.52 -1.27
C THR A 65 -19.67 -5.51 -2.35
N THR A 66 -19.74 -4.21 -2.06
CA THR A 66 -19.34 -3.16 -2.99
C THR A 66 -17.86 -3.25 -3.33
N LEU A 67 -16.98 -3.54 -2.37
CA LEU A 67 -15.55 -3.75 -2.67
C LEU A 67 -15.34 -4.99 -3.55
N LEU A 68 -16.04 -6.08 -3.26
CA LEU A 68 -15.96 -7.32 -4.03
C LEU A 68 -16.48 -7.19 -5.48
N GLU A 69 -17.53 -6.40 -5.66
CA GLU A 69 -18.17 -6.15 -6.95
C GLU A 69 -17.56 -4.95 -7.69
N SER A 70 -16.76 -4.13 -7.01
CA SER A 70 -16.13 -2.95 -7.59
C SER A 70 -14.97 -3.32 -8.52
N CYS A 71 -14.74 -2.44 -9.49
CA CYS A 71 -13.55 -2.42 -10.35
C CYS A 71 -12.23 -2.44 -9.54
N ASP A 72 -12.27 -2.07 -8.26
CA ASP A 72 -11.09 -1.89 -7.41
C ASP A 72 -10.32 -3.19 -7.12
N ILE A 73 -10.98 -4.35 -7.05
CA ILE A 73 -10.27 -5.64 -6.85
C ILE A 73 -9.60 -6.11 -8.13
N THR A 74 -10.27 -5.98 -9.28
CA THR A 74 -9.66 -6.31 -10.56
C THR A 74 -8.49 -5.40 -10.86
N ASP A 75 -8.62 -4.11 -10.55
CA ASP A 75 -7.54 -3.14 -10.68
C ASP A 75 -6.39 -3.41 -9.72
N LEU A 76 -6.69 -3.79 -8.46
CA LEU A 76 -5.70 -4.25 -7.48
C LEU A 76 -4.88 -5.42 -8.04
N MET A 77 -5.54 -6.47 -8.54
CA MET A 77 -4.87 -7.64 -9.10
C MET A 77 -4.01 -7.26 -10.32
N ALA A 78 -4.54 -6.42 -11.22
CA ALA A 78 -3.82 -5.97 -12.40
C ALA A 78 -2.57 -5.16 -12.03
N THR A 79 -2.68 -4.20 -11.10
CA THR A 79 -1.54 -3.37 -10.68
C THR A 79 -0.49 -4.18 -9.91
N CYS A 80 -0.90 -5.12 -9.06
CA CYS A 80 -0.01 -6.03 -8.34
C CYS A 80 0.70 -7.04 -9.24
N THR A 81 0.19 -7.28 -10.46
CA THR A 81 0.76 -8.25 -11.40
C THR A 81 1.63 -7.58 -12.47
N ALA A 82 1.21 -6.44 -13.02
CA ALA A 82 1.90 -5.80 -14.16
C ALA A 82 2.07 -4.28 -14.03
N GLY A 83 1.59 -3.68 -12.94
CA GLY A 83 1.61 -2.23 -12.71
C GLY A 83 3.01 -1.65 -12.64
N ARG A 84 3.11 -0.33 -12.87
CA ARG A 84 4.36 0.44 -12.73
C ARG A 84 4.89 0.38 -11.30
N ASN A 85 4.00 0.44 -10.31
CA ASN A 85 4.33 0.31 -8.89
C ASN A 85 5.05 -1.00 -8.59
N ARG A 86 4.51 -2.13 -9.06
CA ARG A 86 5.15 -3.44 -8.91
C ARG A 86 6.53 -3.48 -9.58
N ARG A 87 6.62 -3.08 -10.85
CA ARG A 87 7.87 -3.14 -11.64
C ARG A 87 9.00 -2.31 -11.05
N VAL A 88 8.73 -1.07 -10.68
CA VAL A 88 9.78 -0.22 -10.10
C VAL A 88 10.16 -0.68 -8.70
N SER A 89 9.21 -1.16 -7.90
CA SER A 89 9.50 -1.68 -6.57
C SER A 89 10.32 -2.98 -6.61
N GLU A 90 10.10 -3.84 -7.61
CA GLU A 90 10.97 -4.98 -7.89
C GLU A 90 12.39 -4.54 -8.27
N ALA A 91 12.51 -3.54 -9.14
CA ALA A 91 13.80 -2.96 -9.53
C ALA A 91 14.52 -2.32 -8.32
N PHE A 92 13.79 -1.64 -7.44
CA PHE A 92 14.31 -1.06 -6.20
C PHE A 92 15.00 -2.12 -5.33
N VAL A 93 14.34 -3.25 -5.10
CA VAL A 93 14.93 -4.34 -4.30
C VAL A 93 16.11 -5.02 -5.00
N THR A 94 16.01 -5.23 -6.31
CA THR A 94 17.03 -5.99 -7.06
C THR A 94 18.29 -5.18 -7.37
N THR A 95 18.17 -3.87 -7.56
CA THR A 95 19.28 -2.98 -7.92
C THR A 95 19.82 -2.18 -6.73
N GLY A 96 19.01 -1.96 -5.69
CA GLY A 96 19.35 -1.09 -4.57
C GLY A 96 19.39 0.40 -4.91
N LYS A 97 19.01 0.79 -6.13
CA LYS A 97 18.92 2.18 -6.56
C LYS A 97 17.76 2.90 -5.87
N PRO A 98 17.86 4.22 -5.63
CA PRO A 98 16.73 4.99 -5.10
C PRO A 98 15.55 4.99 -6.08
N ILE A 99 14.33 5.10 -5.55
CA ILE A 99 13.09 5.07 -6.35
C ILE A 99 13.10 6.18 -7.39
N GLU A 100 13.60 7.38 -7.05
CA GLU A 100 13.66 8.53 -7.94
C GLU A 100 14.51 8.29 -9.18
N GLU A 101 15.62 7.55 -9.05
CA GLU A 101 16.46 7.17 -10.18
C GLU A 101 15.74 6.16 -11.07
N LEU A 102 15.08 5.17 -10.47
CA LEU A 102 14.31 4.17 -11.21
C LEU A 102 13.09 4.75 -11.91
N GLU A 103 12.45 5.78 -11.35
CA GLU A 103 11.38 6.54 -12.02
C GLU A 103 11.89 7.23 -13.29
N ALA A 104 13.08 7.82 -13.25
CA ALA A 104 13.69 8.44 -14.43
C ALA A 104 14.02 7.39 -15.49
N GLU A 105 14.62 6.27 -15.09
CA GLU A 105 15.06 5.20 -16.00
C GLU A 105 13.90 4.40 -16.60
N MET A 106 12.91 4.04 -15.80
CA MET A 106 11.86 3.09 -16.18
C MET A 106 10.56 3.76 -16.62
N LEU A 107 10.28 4.97 -16.11
CA LEU A 107 9.00 5.66 -16.28
C LEU A 107 9.12 6.99 -17.03
N GLN A 108 10.27 7.27 -17.64
CA GLN A 108 10.51 8.52 -18.38
C GLN A 108 10.25 9.77 -17.51
N GLY A 109 10.58 9.69 -16.21
CA GLY A 109 10.40 10.79 -15.25
C GLY A 109 9.00 10.89 -14.62
N GLN A 110 8.08 9.98 -14.93
CA GLN A 110 6.78 9.93 -14.25
C GLN A 110 6.91 9.40 -12.82
N LYS A 111 6.26 10.08 -11.87
CA LYS A 111 6.27 9.72 -10.45
C LYS A 111 5.36 8.53 -10.13
N LEU A 112 5.85 7.63 -9.29
CA LEU A 112 5.10 6.52 -8.73
C LEU A 112 4.10 7.01 -7.70
N GLN A 113 2.84 6.62 -7.90
CA GLN A 113 1.78 6.97 -6.97
C GLN A 113 1.84 6.13 -5.69
N GLY A 114 2.38 4.91 -5.73
CA GLY A 114 2.44 4.01 -4.57
C GLY A 114 3.16 4.62 -3.35
N PRO A 115 4.44 5.03 -3.46
CA PRO A 115 5.16 5.67 -2.36
C PRO A 115 4.52 6.97 -1.87
N LEU A 116 3.99 7.79 -2.78
CA LEU A 116 3.28 9.02 -2.44
C LEU A 116 2.00 8.74 -1.64
N THR A 117 1.18 7.80 -2.11
CA THR A 117 -0.05 7.38 -1.42
C THR A 117 0.28 6.75 -0.06
N ALA A 118 1.34 5.93 0.03
CA ALA A 118 1.77 5.33 1.28
C ALA A 118 2.15 6.39 2.32
N LYS A 119 2.79 7.49 1.90
CA LYS A 119 3.07 8.63 2.77
C LYS A 119 1.79 9.31 3.26
N GLU A 120 0.87 9.66 2.36
CA GLU A 120 -0.40 10.32 2.72
C GLU A 120 -1.24 9.46 3.67
N VAL A 121 -1.38 8.16 3.36
CA VAL A 121 -2.10 7.21 4.21
C VAL A 121 -1.43 7.09 5.58
N HIS A 122 -0.10 6.99 5.62
CA HIS A 122 0.63 6.90 6.88
C HIS A 122 0.43 8.16 7.75
N GLU A 123 0.46 9.35 7.16
CA GLU A 123 0.19 10.61 7.88
C GLU A 123 -1.22 10.65 8.47
N VAL A 124 -2.23 10.20 7.72
CA VAL A 124 -3.61 10.08 8.22
C VAL A 124 -3.68 9.09 9.39
N LEU A 125 -3.05 7.92 9.26
CA LEU A 125 -3.05 6.89 10.30
C LEU A 125 -2.31 7.32 11.57
N VAL A 126 -1.22 8.08 11.43
CA VAL A 126 -0.50 8.67 12.58
C VAL A 126 -1.39 9.66 13.32
N ASN A 127 -2.07 10.55 12.60
CA ASN A 127 -2.97 11.55 13.20
C ASN A 127 -4.16 10.89 13.92
N ASP A 128 -4.65 9.78 13.39
CA ASP A 128 -5.74 9.01 13.98
C ASP A 128 -5.29 8.03 15.07
N GLY A 129 -3.98 7.82 15.27
CA GLY A 129 -3.42 6.85 16.21
C GLY A 129 -3.67 5.38 15.82
N LYS A 130 -3.85 5.09 14.53
CA LYS A 130 -4.26 3.77 14.00
C LYS A 130 -3.16 3.02 13.25
N VAL A 131 -1.91 3.51 13.24
CA VAL A 131 -0.81 2.92 12.45
C VAL A 131 -0.65 1.41 12.67
N GLU A 132 -0.80 0.94 13.91
CA GLU A 132 -0.66 -0.48 14.27
C GLU A 132 -1.75 -1.38 13.65
N GLU A 133 -2.89 -0.82 13.22
CA GLU A 133 -3.95 -1.56 12.55
C GLU A 133 -3.68 -1.79 11.04
N PHE A 134 -2.68 -1.10 10.48
CA PHE A 134 -2.33 -1.15 9.05
C PHE A 134 -0.83 -1.46 8.84
N PRO A 135 -0.35 -2.60 9.33
CA PRO A 135 1.07 -2.96 9.33
C PRO A 135 1.69 -3.06 7.94
N LEU A 136 0.95 -3.53 6.92
CA LEU A 136 1.45 -3.59 5.54
C LEU A 136 1.64 -2.19 4.97
N MET A 137 0.64 -1.31 5.07
CA MET A 137 0.73 0.06 4.55
C MET A 137 1.84 0.85 5.26
N ALA A 138 1.97 0.68 6.58
CA ALA A 138 3.04 1.27 7.36
C ALA A 138 4.41 0.75 6.92
N ALA A 139 4.59 -0.57 6.76
CA ALA A 139 5.85 -1.15 6.31
C ALA A 139 6.26 -0.63 4.93
N VAL A 140 5.32 -0.53 3.98
CA VAL A 140 5.61 0.04 2.66
C VAL A 140 6.13 1.47 2.76
N HIS A 141 5.48 2.33 3.56
CA HIS A 141 5.96 3.70 3.79
C HIS A 141 7.36 3.73 4.41
N MET A 142 7.62 2.90 5.41
CA MET A 142 8.91 2.83 6.10
C MET A 142 10.04 2.35 5.19
N ILE A 143 9.75 1.41 4.28
CA ILE A 143 10.73 0.93 3.29
C ILE A 143 10.99 1.99 2.23
N CYS A 144 9.95 2.64 1.69
CA CYS A 144 10.11 3.71 0.72
C CYS A 144 10.86 4.93 1.27
N THR A 145 10.80 5.17 2.59
CA THR A 145 11.54 6.26 3.26
C THR A 145 12.92 5.84 3.77
N GLY A 146 13.35 4.59 3.50
CA GLY A 146 14.66 4.08 3.90
C GLY A 146 14.82 3.80 5.39
N ARG A 147 13.72 3.77 6.16
CA ARG A 147 13.71 3.45 7.59
C ARG A 147 13.66 1.95 7.87
N GLN A 148 13.21 1.16 6.90
CA GLN A 148 13.19 -0.31 6.93
C GLN A 148 13.74 -0.87 5.63
N SER A 149 14.23 -2.11 5.68
CA SER A 149 14.63 -2.87 4.50
C SER A 149 13.45 -3.64 3.92
N PRO A 150 13.45 -3.95 2.61
CA PRO A 150 12.44 -4.81 2.00
C PRO A 150 12.24 -6.15 2.71
N LYS A 151 13.31 -6.70 3.33
CA LYS A 151 13.24 -7.97 4.06
C LYS A 151 12.37 -7.89 5.31
N ASP A 152 12.31 -6.72 5.94
CA ASP A 152 11.50 -6.49 7.13
C ASP A 152 10.00 -6.64 6.83
N LEU A 153 9.58 -6.40 5.57
CA LEU A 153 8.21 -6.66 5.12
C LEU A 153 7.82 -8.13 5.38
N ILE A 154 8.71 -9.08 5.11
CA ILE A 154 8.42 -10.51 5.28
C ILE A 154 8.23 -10.84 6.76
N THR A 155 9.05 -10.24 7.62
CA THR A 155 8.92 -10.39 9.08
C THR A 155 7.59 -9.82 9.56
N THR A 156 7.19 -8.64 9.08
CA THR A 156 5.87 -8.05 9.37
C THR A 156 4.74 -8.98 8.94
N LEU A 157 4.80 -9.57 7.75
CA LEU A 157 3.75 -10.47 7.26
C LEU A 157 3.65 -11.78 8.06
N ALA A 158 4.77 -12.28 8.58
CA ALA A 158 4.80 -13.51 9.36
C ALA A 158 4.15 -13.36 10.76
N SER A 159 3.95 -12.13 11.23
CA SER A 159 3.31 -11.82 12.52
C SER A 159 1.81 -11.52 12.44
N LEU A 160 1.21 -11.58 11.24
CA LEU A 160 -0.21 -11.25 10.97
C LEU A 160 -1.06 -12.49 10.71
#